data_AF-A0A9Q9CGB9-F1
#
_entry.id   AF-A0A9Q9CGB9-F1
#
_cell.length_a   1.000
_cell.length_b   1.000
_cell.length_c   1.000
_cell.angle_alpha   90.00
_cell.angle_beta   90.00
_cell.angle_gamma   90.00
#
_symmetry.space_group_name_H-M   'P 1'
#
loop_
_entity.id
_entity.type
_entity.pdbx_description
1 polymer ?
#
loop_
_entity_poly.entity_id
_entity_poly.type
_entity_poly.pdbx_seq_one_letter_code
_entity_poly.pdbx_strand_id
1 'polypeptide(L)'
;MFDNLFGRFGKDVNVNQADLFNIADQASTMDLKNEEQVRALIQSVGAMVGRKVDKSVEDQLTKMIINGEVPTDMNELLKMMM
;
A
#
# COMPACT_ATOMS: atom_id res chain seq x y z
N MET A 1 13.89 7.55 7.61
CA MET A 1 12.71 8.32 8.06
C MET A 1 11.44 7.45 8.14
N PHE A 2 11.53 6.16 8.50
CA PHE A 2 10.35 5.25 8.60
C PHE A 2 9.86 5.03 10.04
N ASP A 3 10.65 5.38 11.06
CA ASP A 3 10.33 5.13 12.48
C ASP A 3 9.01 5.77 12.95
N ASN A 4 8.65 6.94 12.40
CA ASN A 4 7.43 7.64 12.80
C ASN A 4 6.15 7.00 12.22
N LEU A 5 6.26 6.22 11.15
CA LEU A 5 5.12 5.53 10.53
C LEU A 5 4.82 4.23 11.26
N PHE A 6 5.85 3.44 11.57
CA PHE A 6 5.67 2.25 12.40
C PHE A 6 5.12 2.60 13.79
N GLY A 7 5.63 3.67 14.41
CA GLY A 7 5.13 4.11 15.72
C GLY A 7 3.64 4.48 15.73
N ARG A 8 3.07 4.90 14.59
CA ARG A 8 1.66 5.25 14.42
C ARG A 8 0.81 4.08 13.93
N PHE A 9 1.31 3.30 12.98
CA PHE A 9 0.53 2.28 12.30
C PHE A 9 0.83 0.86 12.79
N GLY A 10 2.08 0.55 13.14
CA GLY A 10 2.47 -0.77 13.64
C GLY A 10 1.99 -1.07 15.06
N LYS A 11 1.53 -0.06 15.80
CA LYS A 11 0.88 -0.25 17.11
C LYS A 11 -0.62 -0.52 16.99
N ASP A 12 -1.29 0.22 16.12
CA ASP A 12 -2.76 0.17 15.96
C ASP A 12 -3.20 -0.92 14.98
N VAL A 13 -2.34 -1.23 14.02
CA VAL A 13 -2.52 -2.27 13.02
C VAL A 13 -1.41 -3.29 13.27
N ASN A 14 -1.76 -4.58 13.35
CA ASN A 14 -0.83 -5.69 13.63
C ASN A 14 0.10 -5.97 12.43
N VAL A 15 0.84 -4.94 12.00
CA VAL A 15 1.68 -4.95 10.81
C VAL A 15 3.11 -5.27 11.22
N ASN A 16 3.66 -6.32 10.62
CA ASN A 16 5.06 -6.67 10.85
C ASN A 16 5.97 -5.69 10.10
N GLN A 17 6.98 -5.16 10.80
CA GLN A 17 7.97 -4.25 10.24
C GLN A 17 8.68 -4.86 9.02
N ALA A 18 8.99 -6.15 9.08
CA ALA A 18 9.64 -6.86 7.96
C ALA A 18 8.78 -6.86 6.69
N ASP A 19 7.48 -7.10 6.83
CA ASP A 19 6.56 -7.12 5.69
C ASP A 19 6.40 -5.72 5.11
N LEU A 20 6.26 -4.71 5.98
CA LEU A 20 6.23 -3.28 5.63
C LEU A 20 7.46 -2.87 4.79
N PHE A 21 8.66 -3.27 5.22
CA PHE A 21 9.88 -3.01 4.48
C PHE A 21 9.93 -3.72 3.13
N ASN A 22 9.57 -5.00 3.07
CA ASN A 22 9.55 -5.76 1.82
C ASN A 22 8.61 -5.12 0.79
N ILE A 23 7.44 -4.69 1.24
CA ILE A 23 6.44 -4.05 0.38
C ILE A 23 6.88 -2.64 -0.04
N ALA A 24 7.49 -1.85 0.85
CA ALA A 24 8.04 -0.55 0.48
C ALA A 24 9.19 -0.67 -0.54
N ASP A 25 10.07 -1.66 -0.37
CA ASP A 25 11.16 -1.94 -1.31
C ASP A 25 10.61 -2.35 -2.68
N GLN A 26 9.63 -3.26 -2.72
CA GLN A 26 8.93 -3.64 -3.94
C GLN A 26 8.26 -2.44 -4.61
N ALA A 27 7.52 -1.61 -3.86
CA ALA A 27 6.88 -0.41 -4.39
C ALA A 27 7.87 0.59 -4.99
N SER A 28 9.05 0.73 -4.39
CA SER A 28 10.09 1.64 -4.89
C SER A 28 10.65 1.22 -6.26
N THR A 29 10.55 -0.07 -6.58
CA THR A 29 10.99 -0.66 -7.85
C THR A 29 9.85 -0.84 -8.86
N MET A 30 8.59 -0.74 -8.41
CA MET A 30 7.41 -0.91 -9.27
C MET A 30 7.11 0.34 -10.10
N ASP A 31 6.59 0.11 -11.30
CA ASP A 31 6.00 1.17 -12.12
C ASP A 31 4.55 1.41 -11.68
N LEU A 32 4.35 2.50 -10.94
CA LEU A 32 3.03 2.91 -10.43
C LEU A 32 2.11 3.48 -11.51
N LYS A 33 2.53 3.45 -12.79
CA LYS A 33 1.67 3.67 -13.96
C LYS A 33 1.11 2.37 -14.54
N ASN A 34 1.63 1.22 -14.11
CA ASN A 34 1.19 -0.08 -14.56
C ASN A 34 0.08 -0.62 -13.64
N GLU A 35 -1.11 -0.81 -14.21
CA GLU A 35 -2.29 -1.30 -13.49
C GLU A 35 -2.05 -2.63 -12.77
N GLU A 36 -1.35 -3.57 -13.41
CA GLU A 36 -1.09 -4.88 -12.83
C GLU A 36 -0.17 -4.79 -11.60
N GLN A 37 0.87 -3.94 -11.67
CA GLN A 37 1.80 -3.74 -10.56
C GLN A 37 1.13 -3.02 -9.38
N VAL A 38 0.36 -1.97 -9.67
CA VAL A 38 -0.42 -1.24 -8.66
C VAL A 38 -1.43 -2.17 -7.98
N ARG A 39 -2.13 -2.99 -8.77
CA ARG A 39 -3.11 -3.95 -8.26
C ARG A 39 -2.44 -4.99 -7.34
N ALA A 40 -1.31 -5.56 -7.76
CA ALA A 40 -0.54 -6.49 -6.93
C ALA A 40 -0.06 -5.84 -5.62
N LEU A 41 0.32 -4.56 -5.67
CA LEU A 41 0.73 -3.80 -4.50
C LEU A 41 -0.41 -3.63 -3.49
N ILE A 42 -1.58 -3.20 -3.96
CA ILE A 42 -2.78 -3.02 -3.13
C ILE A 42 -3.16 -4.34 -2.44
N GLN A 43 -3.15 -5.47 -3.16
CA GLN A 43 -3.45 -6.77 -2.58
C GLN A 43 -2.44 -7.17 -1.52
N SER A 44 -1.14 -6.96 -1.79
CA SER A 44 -0.06 -7.33 -0.87
C SER A 44 -0.15 -6.52 0.43
N VAL A 45 -0.43 -5.22 0.32
CA VAL A 45 -0.63 -4.35 1.48
C VAL A 45 -1.93 -4.72 2.22
N GLY A 46 -3.02 -5.02 1.52
CA GLY A 46 -4.29 -5.47 2.13
C GLY A 46 -4.13 -6.75 2.93
N ALA A 47 -3.42 -7.74 2.36
CA ALA A 47 -3.09 -8.99 3.03
C ALA A 47 -2.22 -8.77 4.28
N MET A 48 -1.24 -7.87 4.20
CA MET A 48 -0.36 -7.51 5.31
C MET A 48 -1.14 -6.90 6.49
N VAL A 49 -2.12 -6.04 6.23
CA VAL A 49 -2.95 -5.43 7.29
C VAL A 49 -4.16 -6.29 7.69
N GLY A 50 -4.29 -7.49 7.11
CA GLY A 50 -5.41 -8.41 7.35
C GLY A 50 -6.76 -7.88 6.84
N ARG A 51 -6.77 -6.92 5.92
CA ARG A 51 -8.00 -6.42 5.29
C ARG A 51 -8.22 -7.09 3.94
N LYS A 52 -9.41 -7.64 3.77
CA LYS A 52 -9.85 -8.15 2.48
C LYS A 52 -10.20 -6.96 1.58
N VAL A 53 -9.43 -6.79 0.51
CA VAL A 53 -9.72 -5.78 -0.52
C VAL A 53 -10.71 -6.40 -1.51
N ASP A 54 -11.92 -5.85 -1.58
CA ASP A 54 -12.89 -6.23 -2.61
C ASP A 54 -12.49 -5.62 -3.96
N LYS A 55 -12.82 -6.30 -5.07
CA LYS A 55 -12.46 -5.87 -6.43
C LYS A 55 -12.83 -4.41 -6.73
N SER A 56 -13.99 -3.96 -6.24
CA SER A 56 -14.40 -2.56 -6.45
C SER A 56 -13.49 -1.55 -5.75
N VAL A 57 -12.95 -1.89 -4.58
CA VAL A 57 -12.04 -1.03 -3.82
C VAL A 57 -10.66 -1.04 -4.47
N GLU A 58 -10.20 -2.22 -4.86
CA GLU A 58 -8.96 -2.42 -5.61
C GLU A 58 -8.95 -1.61 -6.92
N ASP A 59 -10.02 -1.68 -7.70
CA ASP A 59 -10.15 -0.95 -8.97
C ASP A 59 -10.21 0.58 -8.75
N GLN A 60 -10.84 1.05 -7.67
CA GLN A 60 -10.87 2.47 -7.33
C GLN A 60 -9.49 2.98 -6.95
N LEU A 61 -8.81 2.29 -6.01
CA LEU A 61 -7.45 2.63 -5.59
C LEU A 61 -6.49 2.61 -6.79
N THR A 62 -6.58 1.56 -7.61
CA THR A 62 -5.74 1.41 -8.81
C THR A 62 -5.93 2.58 -9.77
N LYS A 63 -7.18 2.99 -10.04
CA LYS A 63 -7.46 4.15 -10.88
C LYS A 63 -6.91 5.45 -10.30
N MET A 64 -7.10 5.69 -9.01
CA MET A 64 -6.61 6.91 -8.35
C MET A 64 -5.07 7.02 -8.43
N ILE A 65 -4.36 5.91 -8.26
CA ILE A 65 -2.89 5.85 -8.33
C ILE A 65 -2.42 6.08 -9.77
N ILE A 66 -2.99 5.38 -10.76
CA ILE A 66 -2.60 5.51 -12.18
C ILE A 66 -2.92 6.91 -12.71
N ASN A 67 -4.05 7.48 -12.32
CA ASN A 67 -4.46 8.83 -12.74
C ASN A 67 -3.62 9.93 -12.08
N GLY A 68 -2.73 9.59 -11.14
CA GLY A 68 -1.89 10.56 -10.43
C GLY A 68 -2.67 11.43 -9.44
N GLU A 69 -3.87 10.99 -9.03
CA GLU A 69 -4.65 11.65 -7.97
C GLU A 69 -4.05 11.40 -6.58
N VAL A 70 -3.07 10.49 -6.49
CA VAL A 70 -2.36 10.12 -5.26
C VAL A 70 -0.86 10.16 -5.52
N PRO A 71 -0.07 10.79 -4.63
CA PRO A 71 1.37 10.58 -4.59
C PRO A 71 1.72 9.09 -4.60
N THR A 72 2.66 8.75 -5.47
CA THR A 72 3.08 7.38 -5.82
C THR A 72 3.90 6.72 -4.70
N ASP A 73 3.52 6.88 -3.44
CA ASP A 73 4.22 6.34 -2.27
C ASP A 73 3.33 5.36 -1.49
N MET A 74 3.93 4.21 -1.14
CA MET A 74 3.40 3.19 -0.22
C MET A 74 2.76 3.77 1.04
N ASN A 75 3.36 4.84 1.57
CA ASN A 75 2.89 5.50 2.79
C ASN A 75 1.46 6.04 2.66
N GLU A 76 1.04 6.39 1.45
CA GLU A 76 -0.30 6.90 1.20
C GLU A 76 -1.30 5.79 0.95
N LEU A 77 -0.87 4.71 0.29
CA LEU A 77 -1.68 3.49 0.14
C LEU A 77 -2.09 2.93 1.50
N LEU A 78 -1.13 2.87 2.43
CA LEU A 78 -1.38 2.45 3.79
C LEU A 78 -2.41 3.35 4.50
N LYS A 79 -2.32 4.67 4.32
CA LYS A 79 -3.31 5.61 4.89
C LYS A 79 -4.71 5.43 4.30
N MET A 80 -4.81 5.06 3.03
CA MET A 80 -6.12 4.86 2.37
C MET A 80 -6.82 3.58 2.83
N MET A 81 -6.07 2.58 3.29
CA MET A 81 -6.62 1.29 3.71
C MET A 81 -6.89 1.17 5.21
N MET A 82 -6.46 2.15 6.00
CA MET A 82 -6.73 2.24 7.44
C MET A 82 -7.97 3.06 7.72
#